data_AF-A0A174PCN0-F1
#
_entry.id   AF-A0A174PCN0-F1
#
_cell.length_a   1.000
_cell.length_b   1.000
_cell.length_c   1.000
_cell.angle_alpha   90.00
_cell.angle_beta   90.00
_cell.angle_gamma   90.00
#
_symmetry.space_group_name_H-M   'P 1'
#
loop_
_entity.id
_entity.type
_entity.pdbx_description
1 polymer ?
#
loop_
_entity_poly.entity_id
_entity_poly.type
_entity_poly.pdbx_seq_one_letter_code
_entity_poly.pdbx_strand_id
1 'polypeptide(L)'
;MFWEKYEKERLKRTYRAKLSQAISRLEKMDMSSLSQVYCAVATEDRKLVQSGGRAIGMVMEHMTMKQVIRLSEHFRQYTSMEWSIDWKELDIREKKDWFRSDRDYFWVLALGSFHPNGYYRQVCLEEIAGYPNALTFLVLRLNDWVGQVRLAAARAVLTRLEICPLDELFMAMMALDKVKRSGRKDDRTVEHIGEIMGEWLDQEAGSLSVPFVLAMDYEVRKSIYRFLFGGRRRRNLLEVSP
;
A
#
# COMPACT_ATOMS: atom_id res chain seq x y z
N MET A 1 18.65 -36.54 -17.38
CA MET A 1 17.25 -36.84 -16.98
C MET A 1 17.04 -37.14 -15.49
N PHE A 2 17.50 -38.26 -14.92
CA PHE A 2 17.23 -38.58 -13.49
C PHE A 2 17.92 -37.61 -12.51
N TRP A 3 19.20 -37.31 -12.73
CA TRP A 3 19.99 -36.38 -11.91
C TRP A 3 19.46 -34.94 -11.94
N GLU A 4 19.06 -34.43 -13.10
CA GLU A 4 18.48 -33.08 -13.24
C GLU A 4 17.12 -32.96 -12.53
N LYS A 5 16.30 -34.01 -12.57
CA LYS A 5 15.03 -34.04 -11.84
C LYS A 5 15.27 -34.04 -10.33
N TYR A 6 16.21 -34.85 -9.85
CA TYR A 6 16.57 -34.90 -8.43
C TYR A 6 17.12 -33.56 -7.92
N GLU A 7 17.99 -32.92 -8.70
CA GLU A 7 18.58 -31.63 -8.34
C GLU A 7 17.54 -30.50 -8.31
N LYS A 8 16.64 -30.43 -9.30
CA LYS A 8 15.52 -29.48 -9.29
C LYS A 8 14.65 -29.66 -8.04
N GLU A 9 14.36 -30.91 -7.67
CA GLU A 9 13.53 -31.21 -6.50
C GLU A 9 14.23 -30.84 -5.19
N ARG A 10 15.56 -31.07 -5.10
CA ARG A 10 16.38 -30.64 -3.96
C ARG A 10 16.36 -29.12 -3.82
N LEU A 11 16.58 -28.38 -4.90
CA LEU A 11 16.56 -26.91 -4.90
C LEU A 11 15.19 -26.37 -4.47
N LYS A 12 14.10 -26.95 -4.98
CA LYS A 12 12.73 -26.61 -4.55
C LYS A 12 12.55 -26.82 -3.04
N ARG A 13 13.00 -27.95 -2.49
CA ARG A 13 12.92 -28.24 -1.04
C ARG A 13 13.73 -27.25 -0.21
N THR A 14 14.96 -26.95 -0.62
CA THR A 14 15.82 -25.96 0.04
C THR A 14 15.18 -24.57 0.04
N TYR A 15 14.61 -24.15 -1.10
CA TYR A 15 13.94 -22.87 -1.21
C TYR A 15 12.69 -22.78 -0.31
N ARG A 16 11.87 -23.84 -0.27
CA ARG A 16 10.72 -23.92 0.64
C ARG A 16 11.15 -23.80 2.11
N ALA A 17 12.19 -24.51 2.52
CA ALA A 17 12.71 -24.42 3.89
C ALA A 17 13.20 -23.01 4.23
N LYS A 18 13.89 -22.35 3.29
CA LYS A 18 14.35 -20.95 3.42
C LYS A 18 13.17 -19.99 3.62
N LEU A 19 12.07 -20.17 2.88
CA LEU A 19 10.85 -19.38 3.03
C LEU A 19 10.15 -19.66 4.38
N SER A 20 10.03 -20.92 4.79
CA SER A 20 9.48 -21.25 6.11
C SER A 20 10.26 -20.60 7.25
N GLN A 21 11.59 -20.58 7.16
CA GLN A 21 12.45 -19.90 8.13
C GLN A 21 12.24 -18.38 8.12
N ALA A 22 12.16 -17.76 6.94
CA ALA A 22 11.89 -16.32 6.82
C ALA A 22 10.52 -15.94 7.40
N ILE A 23 9.50 -16.76 7.18
CA ILE A 23 8.17 -16.57 7.78
C ILE A 23 8.28 -16.60 9.30
N SER A 24 8.94 -17.62 9.87
CA SER A 24 9.11 -17.72 11.33
C SER A 24 9.89 -16.54 11.92
N ARG A 25 10.85 -15.97 11.18
CA ARG A 25 11.57 -14.75 11.58
C ARG A 25 10.64 -13.53 11.56
N LEU A 26 9.85 -13.35 10.50
CA LEU A 26 8.92 -12.23 10.39
C LEU A 26 7.81 -12.30 11.46
N GLU A 27 7.33 -13.50 11.80
CA GLU A 27 6.38 -13.72 12.92
C GLU A 27 6.97 -13.27 14.28
N LYS A 28 8.31 -13.23 14.40
CA LYS A 28 9.04 -12.67 15.56
C LYS A 28 9.40 -11.19 15.36
N MET A 29 8.71 -10.50 14.44
CA MET A 29 8.90 -9.09 14.08
C MET A 29 10.29 -8.76 13.48
N ASP A 30 11.00 -9.73 12.93
CA ASP A 30 12.25 -9.49 12.21
C ASP A 30 11.96 -8.99 10.79
N MET A 31 11.86 -7.67 10.67
CA MET A 31 11.57 -6.96 9.43
C MET A 31 12.57 -7.22 8.30
N SER A 32 13.80 -7.66 8.61
CA SER A 32 14.80 -7.99 7.58
C SER A 32 14.37 -9.16 6.69
N SER A 33 13.39 -9.95 7.14
CA SER A 33 12.86 -11.10 6.39
C SER A 33 11.66 -10.74 5.50
N LEU A 34 11.12 -9.51 5.55
CA LEU A 34 9.85 -9.16 4.90
C LEU A 34 9.86 -9.39 3.38
N SER A 35 10.90 -8.92 2.68
CA SER A 35 11.03 -9.10 1.23
C SER A 35 11.14 -10.58 0.85
N GLN A 36 11.85 -11.36 1.66
CA GLN A 36 11.97 -12.80 1.44
C GLN A 36 10.64 -13.53 1.68
N VAL A 37 9.88 -13.15 2.71
CA VAL A 37 8.54 -13.70 2.96
C VAL A 37 7.59 -13.38 1.82
N TYR A 38 7.70 -12.18 1.24
CA TYR A 38 6.87 -11.79 0.09
C TYR A 38 6.99 -12.77 -1.08
N CYS A 39 8.19 -13.34 -1.32
CA CYS A 39 8.40 -14.35 -2.36
C CYS A 39 7.56 -15.63 -2.19
N ALA A 40 6.96 -15.87 -1.01
CA ALA A 40 6.04 -16.99 -0.81
C ALA A 40 4.87 -16.97 -1.81
N VAL A 41 4.42 -15.78 -2.25
CA VAL A 41 3.34 -15.64 -3.24
C VAL A 41 3.69 -16.28 -4.58
N ALA A 42 4.97 -16.42 -4.93
CA ALA A 42 5.40 -17.05 -6.17
C ALA A 42 5.49 -18.57 -6.10
N THR A 43 5.25 -19.16 -4.93
CA THR A 43 5.31 -20.61 -4.77
C THR A 43 4.02 -21.28 -5.20
N GLU A 44 4.12 -22.55 -5.59
CA GLU A 44 2.99 -23.47 -5.77
C GLU A 44 2.59 -24.15 -4.44
N ASP A 45 3.08 -23.65 -3.30
CA ASP A 45 2.79 -24.21 -1.98
C ASP A 45 1.77 -23.33 -1.26
N ARG A 46 0.50 -23.75 -1.30
CA ARG A 46 -0.61 -23.03 -0.67
C ARG A 46 -0.35 -22.77 0.82
N LYS A 47 0.34 -23.67 1.54
CA LYS A 47 0.64 -23.45 2.96
C LYS A 47 1.64 -22.32 3.15
N LEU A 48 2.66 -22.23 2.29
CA LEU A 48 3.61 -21.10 2.33
C LEU A 48 2.93 -19.78 1.98
N VAL A 49 2.07 -19.76 0.96
CA VAL A 49 1.29 -18.56 0.60
C VAL A 49 0.43 -18.08 1.78
N GLN A 50 -0.28 -19.01 2.44
CA GLN A 50 -1.11 -18.70 3.61
C GLN A 50 -0.28 -18.16 4.78
N SER A 51 0.78 -18.86 5.17
CA SER A 51 1.60 -18.46 6.31
C SER A 51 2.35 -17.16 6.03
N GLY A 52 2.82 -16.96 4.79
CA GLY A 52 3.45 -15.72 4.36
C GLY A 52 2.49 -14.53 4.37
N GLY A 53 1.29 -14.70 3.82
CA GLY A 53 0.25 -13.66 3.83
C GLY A 53 -0.13 -13.23 5.24
N ARG A 54 -0.34 -14.20 6.14
CA ARG A 54 -0.60 -13.92 7.56
C ARG A 54 0.54 -13.17 8.23
N ALA A 55 1.79 -13.61 8.04
CA ALA A 55 2.95 -12.96 8.64
C ALA A 55 3.15 -11.52 8.15
N ILE A 56 2.91 -11.28 6.84
CA ILE A 56 2.88 -9.92 6.27
C ILE A 56 1.77 -9.09 6.92
N GLY A 57 0.56 -9.65 7.05
CA GLY A 57 -0.58 -8.99 7.67
C GLY A 57 -0.30 -8.56 9.11
N MET A 58 0.27 -9.45 9.94
CA MET A 58 0.64 -9.16 11.33
C MET A 58 1.53 -7.93 11.46
N VAL A 59 2.46 -7.74 10.52
CA VAL A 59 3.38 -6.62 10.52
C VAL A 59 2.72 -5.36 9.97
N MET A 60 2.10 -5.45 8.80
CA MET A 60 1.55 -4.31 8.07
C MET A 60 0.40 -3.65 8.82
N GLU A 61 -0.45 -4.44 9.48
CA GLU A 61 -1.63 -3.98 10.24
C GLU A 61 -1.28 -3.01 11.36
N HIS A 62 -0.13 -3.19 12.00
CA HIS A 62 0.28 -2.39 13.16
C HIS A 62 1.21 -1.22 12.78
N MET A 63 1.47 -1.01 11.49
CA MET A 63 2.29 0.10 11.05
C MET A 63 1.53 1.42 11.11
N THR A 64 2.16 2.43 11.68
CA THR A 64 1.74 3.83 11.48
C THR A 64 1.91 4.21 10.02
N MET A 65 1.18 5.23 9.57
CA MET A 65 1.28 5.69 8.19
C MET A 65 2.70 6.18 7.82
N LYS A 66 3.43 6.73 8.80
CA LYS A 66 4.84 7.09 8.65
C LYS A 66 5.73 5.88 8.35
N GLN A 67 5.48 4.75 9.03
CA GLN A 67 6.19 3.50 8.78
C GLN A 67 5.82 2.93 7.41
N VAL A 68 4.54 2.96 7.01
CA VAL A 68 4.08 2.54 5.68
C VAL A 68 4.77 3.35 4.58
N ILE A 69 4.85 4.68 4.69
CA ILE A 69 5.53 5.52 3.70
C ILE A 69 7.01 5.15 3.59
N ARG A 70 7.72 5.01 4.72
CA ARG A 70 9.14 4.61 4.74
C ARG A 70 9.35 3.23 4.12
N LEU A 71 8.50 2.26 4.48
CA LEU A 71 8.53 0.93 3.89
C LEU A 71 8.31 1.01 2.38
N SER A 72 7.33 1.81 1.93
CA SER A 72 7.05 1.99 0.50
C SER A 72 8.24 2.52 -0.30
N GLU A 73 9.11 3.32 0.33
CA GLU A 73 10.30 3.88 -0.31
C GLU A 73 11.45 2.89 -0.31
N HIS A 74 11.65 2.17 0.81
CA HIS A 74 12.71 1.17 0.93
C HIS A 74 12.44 -0.10 0.12
N PHE A 75 11.22 -0.62 0.14
CA PHE A 75 10.84 -1.87 -0.53
C PHE A 75 10.98 -1.79 -2.07
N ARG A 76 11.02 -0.58 -2.61
CA ARG A 76 11.29 -0.32 -4.03
C ARG A 76 12.76 -0.35 -4.41
N GLN A 77 13.68 -0.28 -3.44
CA GLN A 77 15.13 -0.22 -3.68
C GLN A 77 15.72 -1.60 -3.99
N TYR A 78 14.96 -2.68 -3.79
CA TYR A 78 15.39 -4.01 -4.23
C TYR A 78 15.52 -4.04 -5.76
N THR A 79 16.73 -4.28 -6.26
CA THR A 79 17.00 -4.44 -7.70
C THR A 79 16.29 -5.67 -8.28
N SER A 80 16.19 -6.72 -7.46
CA SER A 80 15.34 -7.89 -7.65
C SER A 80 15.05 -8.46 -6.27
N MET A 81 13.78 -8.80 -6.01
CA MET A 81 13.41 -9.43 -4.73
C MET A 81 13.90 -10.88 -4.66
N GLU A 82 13.83 -11.58 -5.79
CA GLU A 82 14.34 -12.92 -6.01
C GLU A 82 14.47 -13.13 -7.52
N TRP A 83 15.69 -13.36 -8.01
CA TRP A 83 16.02 -13.36 -9.44
C TRP A 83 15.44 -14.56 -10.20
N SER A 84 15.09 -15.63 -9.46
CA SER A 84 14.50 -16.84 -10.02
C SER A 84 13.00 -16.74 -10.29
N ILE A 85 12.33 -15.66 -9.85
CA ILE A 85 10.89 -15.44 -10.05
C ILE A 85 10.69 -14.47 -11.21
N ASP A 86 9.91 -14.89 -12.21
CA ASP A 86 9.40 -13.98 -13.22
C ASP A 86 8.18 -13.21 -12.69
N TRP A 87 8.45 -12.08 -12.06
CA TRP A 87 7.42 -11.20 -11.51
C TRP A 87 6.51 -10.58 -12.57
N LYS A 88 6.90 -10.58 -13.85
CA LYS A 88 6.05 -10.03 -14.92
C LYS A 88 4.92 -10.99 -15.27
N GLU A 89 5.21 -12.29 -15.25
CA GLU A 89 4.25 -13.35 -15.60
C GLU A 89 3.45 -13.84 -14.39
N LEU A 90 3.85 -13.47 -13.17
CA LEU A 90 3.11 -13.82 -11.95
C LEU A 90 1.85 -12.95 -11.82
N ASP A 91 0.68 -13.59 -11.86
CA ASP A 91 -0.59 -12.95 -11.54
C ASP A 91 -1.06 -13.31 -10.12
N ILE A 92 -1.03 -12.32 -9.22
CA ILE A 92 -1.44 -12.50 -7.83
C ILE A 92 -2.94 -12.79 -7.67
N ARG A 93 -3.75 -12.50 -8.69
CA ARG A 93 -5.21 -12.71 -8.71
C ARG A 93 -5.55 -14.20 -8.75
N GLU A 94 -4.73 -15.00 -9.43
CA GLU A 94 -4.86 -16.47 -9.47
C GLU A 94 -4.69 -17.14 -8.11
N LYS A 95 -4.10 -16.42 -7.14
CA LYS A 95 -3.84 -16.93 -5.79
C LYS A 95 -4.79 -16.39 -4.73
N LYS A 96 -5.82 -15.61 -5.11
CA LYS A 96 -6.78 -15.03 -4.16
C LYS A 96 -7.34 -16.08 -3.19
N ASP A 97 -7.84 -17.20 -3.71
CA ASP A 97 -8.44 -18.28 -2.91
C ASP A 97 -7.41 -19.10 -2.11
N TRP A 98 -6.11 -18.84 -2.28
CA TRP A 98 -5.08 -19.53 -1.55
C TRP A 98 -4.90 -18.94 -0.15
N PHE A 99 -5.16 -17.65 0.01
CA PHE A 99 -5.08 -16.95 1.28
C PHE A 99 -6.17 -17.42 2.25
N ARG A 100 -5.93 -17.28 3.56
CA ARG A 100 -6.90 -17.70 4.58
C ARG A 100 -8.04 -16.71 4.75
N SER A 101 -7.81 -15.46 4.38
CA SER A 101 -8.78 -14.38 4.49
C SER A 101 -8.51 -13.30 3.44
N ASP A 102 -9.55 -12.56 3.08
CA ASP A 102 -9.43 -11.33 2.29
C ASP A 102 -8.48 -10.32 2.94
N ARG A 103 -8.38 -10.34 4.28
CA ARG A 103 -7.47 -9.48 5.03
C ARG A 103 -6.00 -9.81 4.77
N ASP A 104 -5.63 -11.10 4.80
CA ASP A 104 -4.25 -11.52 4.48
C ASP A 104 -3.92 -11.16 3.03
N TYR A 105 -4.88 -11.36 2.13
CA TYR A 105 -4.72 -11.02 0.72
C TYR A 105 -4.52 -9.51 0.52
N PHE A 106 -5.36 -8.69 1.17
CA PHE A 106 -5.24 -7.23 1.16
C PHE A 106 -3.85 -6.76 1.54
N TRP A 107 -3.26 -7.27 2.63
CA TRP A 107 -1.93 -6.85 3.06
C TRP A 107 -0.82 -7.26 2.09
N VAL A 108 -0.97 -8.40 1.43
CA VAL A 108 -0.07 -8.84 0.36
C VAL A 108 -0.19 -7.94 -0.87
N LEU A 109 -1.40 -7.52 -1.25
CA LEU A 109 -1.59 -6.55 -2.33
C LEU A 109 -1.04 -5.17 -1.95
N ALA A 110 -1.25 -4.73 -0.71
CA ALA A 110 -0.75 -3.45 -0.19
C ALA A 110 0.77 -3.38 -0.28
N LEU A 111 1.46 -4.43 0.18
CA LEU A 111 2.91 -4.55 0.04
C LEU A 111 3.33 -4.74 -1.43
N GLY A 112 2.53 -5.45 -2.23
CA GLY A 112 2.72 -5.61 -3.67
C GLY A 112 2.70 -4.31 -4.45
N SER A 113 1.90 -3.32 -4.01
CA SER A 113 1.94 -1.95 -4.56
C SER A 113 3.30 -1.24 -4.34
N PHE A 114 4.19 -1.80 -3.51
CA PHE A 114 5.54 -1.30 -3.27
C PHE A 114 6.62 -2.10 -4.01
N HIS A 115 6.26 -3.19 -4.68
CA HIS A 115 7.18 -4.11 -5.33
C HIS A 115 8.12 -3.40 -6.33
N PRO A 116 9.37 -3.83 -6.57
CA PRO A 116 10.25 -3.17 -7.53
C PRO A 116 9.83 -3.33 -9.01
N ASN A 117 9.21 -4.45 -9.39
CA ASN A 117 8.68 -4.68 -10.74
C ASN A 117 7.38 -3.89 -10.98
N GLY A 118 7.40 -2.99 -11.98
CA GLY A 118 6.27 -2.11 -12.31
C GLY A 118 5.03 -2.81 -12.87
N TYR A 119 5.18 -3.92 -13.61
CA TYR A 119 4.05 -4.72 -14.10
C TYR A 119 3.31 -5.35 -12.92
N TYR A 120 4.07 -6.04 -12.06
CA TYR A 120 3.51 -6.68 -10.88
C TYR A 120 2.86 -5.66 -9.92
N ARG A 121 3.51 -4.50 -9.70
CA ARG A 121 2.92 -3.41 -8.92
C ARG A 121 1.57 -2.98 -9.47
N GLN A 122 1.45 -2.83 -10.79
CA GLN A 122 0.20 -2.41 -11.41
C GLN A 122 -0.91 -3.42 -11.15
N VAL A 123 -0.63 -4.71 -11.31
CA VAL A 123 -1.59 -5.79 -11.02
C VAL A 123 -2.06 -5.73 -9.57
N CYS A 124 -1.14 -5.60 -8.61
CA CYS A 124 -1.50 -5.47 -7.19
C CYS A 124 -2.33 -4.20 -6.93
N LEU A 125 -2.02 -3.10 -7.62
CA LEU A 125 -2.70 -1.81 -7.46
C LEU A 125 -4.13 -1.83 -8.00
N GLU A 126 -4.33 -2.47 -9.15
CA GLU A 126 -5.65 -2.62 -9.76
C GLU A 126 -6.53 -3.56 -8.93
N GLU A 127 -5.96 -4.65 -8.40
CA GLU A 127 -6.70 -5.58 -7.54
C GLU A 127 -7.05 -4.95 -6.18
N ILE A 128 -6.11 -4.27 -5.51
CA ILE A 128 -6.37 -3.69 -4.18
C ILE A 128 -7.44 -2.59 -4.22
N ALA A 129 -7.66 -1.94 -5.36
CA ALA A 129 -8.66 -0.89 -5.50
C ALA A 129 -10.08 -1.35 -5.16
N GLY A 130 -10.36 -2.65 -5.29
CA GLY A 130 -11.64 -3.26 -4.92
C GLY A 130 -11.83 -3.47 -3.41
N TYR A 131 -10.82 -3.20 -2.58
CA TYR A 131 -10.83 -3.47 -1.14
C TYR A 131 -10.98 -2.19 -0.30
N PRO A 132 -11.66 -2.27 0.86
CA PRO A 132 -11.62 -1.20 1.86
C PRO A 132 -10.20 -0.88 2.33
N ASN A 133 -9.98 0.37 2.75
CA ASN A 133 -8.68 0.87 3.23
C ASN A 133 -7.57 0.96 2.17
N ALA A 134 -7.90 0.79 0.89
CA ALA A 134 -6.94 0.83 -0.21
C ALA A 134 -6.44 2.25 -0.54
N LEU A 135 -7.25 3.28 -0.30
CA LEU A 135 -7.04 4.65 -0.79
C LEU A 135 -5.65 5.19 -0.49
N THR A 136 -5.11 4.94 0.70
CA THR A 136 -3.75 5.34 1.05
C THR A 136 -2.71 4.76 0.08
N PHE A 137 -2.78 3.46 -0.19
CA PHE A 137 -1.83 2.78 -1.07
C PHE A 137 -1.97 3.26 -2.52
N LEU A 138 -3.21 3.51 -2.96
CA LEU A 138 -3.52 4.11 -4.26
C LEU A 138 -2.92 5.52 -4.38
N VAL A 139 -3.17 6.39 -3.41
CA VAL A 139 -2.66 7.77 -3.39
C VAL A 139 -1.14 7.79 -3.43
N LEU A 140 -0.44 6.94 -2.67
CA LEU A 140 1.03 6.86 -2.73
C LEU A 140 1.56 6.58 -4.15
N ARG A 141 0.80 5.87 -5.00
CA ARG A 141 1.18 5.54 -6.38
C ARG A 141 0.95 6.65 -7.39
N LEU A 142 0.30 7.76 -7.02
CA LEU A 142 0.26 8.96 -7.86
C LEU A 142 1.66 9.53 -8.15
N ASN A 143 2.65 9.20 -7.32
CA ASN A 143 4.07 9.54 -7.52
C ASN A 143 4.93 8.29 -7.86
N ASP A 144 4.36 7.29 -8.54
CA ASP A 144 5.15 6.17 -9.06
C ASP A 144 6.17 6.64 -10.11
N TRP A 145 7.27 5.91 -10.32
CA TRP A 145 8.23 6.26 -11.38
C TRP A 145 7.76 5.77 -12.76
N VAL A 146 6.94 4.73 -12.81
CA VAL A 146 6.34 4.22 -14.05
C VAL A 146 5.08 5.01 -14.36
N GLY A 147 5.04 5.65 -15.53
CA GLY A 147 3.89 6.46 -15.96
C GLY A 147 2.58 5.67 -16.00
N GLN A 148 2.59 4.43 -16.49
CA GLN A 148 1.40 3.56 -16.53
C GLN A 148 0.84 3.27 -15.14
N VAL A 149 1.70 3.03 -14.15
CA VAL A 149 1.30 2.82 -12.74
C VAL A 149 0.69 4.10 -12.16
N ARG A 150 1.22 5.29 -12.48
CA ARG A 150 0.62 6.57 -12.05
C ARG A 150 -0.80 6.75 -12.62
N LEU A 151 -0.99 6.42 -13.90
CA LEU A 151 -2.31 6.51 -14.54
C LEU A 151 -3.30 5.51 -13.94
N ALA A 152 -2.87 4.27 -13.67
CA ALA A 152 -3.68 3.27 -12.98
C ALA A 152 -4.06 3.74 -11.57
N ALA A 153 -3.10 4.31 -10.83
CA ALA A 153 -3.34 4.90 -9.51
C ALA A 153 -4.39 6.01 -9.56
N ALA A 154 -4.28 6.94 -10.51
CA ALA A 154 -5.22 8.05 -10.64
C ALA A 154 -6.66 7.57 -10.86
N ARG A 155 -6.86 6.62 -11.77
CA ARG A 155 -8.18 6.01 -12.00
C ARG A 155 -8.70 5.31 -10.74
N ALA A 156 -7.87 4.49 -10.11
CA ALA A 156 -8.24 3.75 -8.91
C ALA A 156 -8.59 4.68 -7.73
N VAL A 157 -7.85 5.78 -7.54
CA VAL A 157 -8.16 6.79 -6.51
C VAL A 157 -9.52 7.41 -6.77
N LEU A 158 -9.80 7.87 -7.99
CA LEU A 158 -11.09 8.50 -8.31
C LEU A 158 -12.25 7.54 -8.08
N THR A 159 -12.16 6.29 -8.54
CA THR A 159 -13.19 5.28 -8.28
C THR A 159 -13.33 4.97 -6.79
N ARG A 160 -12.22 4.87 -6.05
CA ARG A 160 -12.30 4.57 -4.60
C ARG A 160 -12.93 5.72 -3.81
N LEU A 161 -12.68 6.98 -4.21
CA LEU A 161 -13.27 8.16 -3.59
C LEU A 161 -14.80 8.21 -3.71
N GLU A 162 -15.40 7.55 -4.70
CA GLU A 162 -16.87 7.47 -4.81
C GLU A 162 -17.52 6.65 -3.68
N ILE A 163 -16.76 5.74 -3.06
CA ILE A 163 -17.32 4.71 -2.16
C ILE A 163 -16.54 4.52 -0.85
N CYS A 164 -15.43 5.22 -0.63
CA CYS A 164 -14.63 5.00 0.58
C CYS A 164 -15.31 5.58 1.82
N PRO A 165 -15.20 4.92 2.98
CA PRO A 165 -15.63 5.52 4.23
C PRO A 165 -14.71 6.67 4.65
N LEU A 166 -15.22 7.52 5.54
CA LEU A 166 -14.54 8.76 5.96
C LEU A 166 -13.23 8.50 6.71
N ASP A 167 -13.13 7.40 7.47
CA ASP A 167 -11.90 6.96 8.13
C ASP A 167 -10.77 6.65 7.13
N GLU A 168 -11.10 5.97 6.02
CA GLU A 168 -10.17 5.71 4.93
C GLU A 168 -9.69 7.01 4.27
N LEU A 169 -10.59 7.98 4.07
CA LEU A 169 -10.25 9.32 3.56
C LEU A 169 -9.22 10.00 4.47
N PHE A 170 -9.46 10.02 5.78
CA PHE A 170 -8.54 10.63 6.76
C PHE A 170 -7.16 10.00 6.71
N MET A 171 -7.09 8.67 6.69
CA MET A 171 -5.81 7.95 6.66
C MET A 171 -5.03 8.27 5.38
N ALA A 172 -5.71 8.48 4.26
CA ALA A 172 -5.09 8.84 2.99
C ALA A 172 -4.59 10.29 2.93
N MET A 173 -5.04 11.19 3.82
CA MET A 173 -4.60 12.61 3.81
C MET A 173 -3.08 12.75 3.98
N MET A 174 -2.47 11.92 4.82
CA MET A 174 -1.01 11.94 5.00
C MET A 174 -0.27 11.45 3.76
N ALA A 175 -0.81 10.44 3.06
CA ALA A 175 -0.26 9.98 1.79
C ALA A 175 -0.34 11.08 0.73
N LEU A 176 -1.46 11.81 0.66
CA LEU A 176 -1.64 12.92 -0.26
C LEU A 176 -0.69 14.09 0.05
N ASP A 177 -0.56 14.46 1.32
CA ASP A 177 0.39 15.50 1.77
C ASP A 177 1.83 15.16 1.39
N LYS A 178 2.19 13.87 1.48
CA LYS A 178 3.50 13.37 1.00
C LYS A 178 3.62 13.46 -0.51
N VAL A 179 2.61 13.03 -1.25
CA VAL A 179 2.61 13.04 -2.72
C VAL A 179 2.71 14.47 -3.24
N LYS A 180 1.97 15.43 -2.68
CA LYS A 180 2.04 16.85 -3.04
C LYS A 180 3.46 17.43 -2.97
N ARG A 181 4.31 16.92 -2.06
CA ARG A 181 5.72 17.33 -1.91
C ARG A 181 6.71 16.52 -2.74
N SER A 182 6.23 15.58 -3.54
CA SER A 182 7.07 14.69 -4.35
C SER A 182 7.18 15.18 -5.81
N GLY A 183 8.24 14.78 -6.51
CA GLY A 183 8.61 15.38 -7.81
C GLY A 183 8.24 14.60 -9.08
N ARG A 184 7.63 13.41 -9.00
CA ARG A 184 7.32 12.57 -10.19
C ARG A 184 5.85 12.50 -10.55
N LYS A 185 5.01 13.14 -9.75
CA LYS A 185 3.55 13.16 -9.92
C LYS A 185 3.14 14.03 -11.10
N ASP A 186 1.93 13.81 -11.58
CA ASP A 186 1.23 14.78 -12.42
C ASP A 186 0.54 15.81 -11.51
N ASP A 187 0.98 17.07 -11.57
CA ASP A 187 0.51 18.10 -10.63
C ASP A 187 -0.99 18.35 -10.76
N ARG A 188 -1.54 18.41 -11.98
CA ARG A 188 -2.97 18.63 -12.22
C ARG A 188 -3.82 17.51 -11.62
N THR A 189 -3.42 16.26 -11.82
CA THR A 189 -4.12 15.09 -11.27
C THR A 189 -4.10 15.10 -9.75
N VAL A 190 -2.95 15.42 -9.14
CA VAL A 190 -2.80 15.45 -7.68
C VAL A 190 -3.53 16.65 -7.06
N GLU A 191 -3.56 17.79 -7.74
CA GLU A 191 -4.36 18.95 -7.34
C GLU A 191 -5.84 18.62 -7.36
N HIS A 192 -6.35 18.09 -8.47
CA HIS A 192 -7.75 17.71 -8.63
C HIS A 192 -8.21 16.68 -7.57
N ILE A 193 -7.45 15.60 -7.37
CA ILE A 193 -7.72 14.62 -6.31
C ILE A 193 -7.69 15.29 -4.93
N GLY A 194 -6.75 16.22 -4.73
CA GLY A 194 -6.63 16.96 -3.48
C GLY A 194 -7.75 17.95 -3.21
N GLU A 195 -8.39 18.49 -4.25
CA GLU A 195 -9.61 19.30 -4.16
C GLU A 195 -10.79 18.43 -3.74
N ILE A 196 -11.03 17.30 -4.42
CA ILE A 196 -12.11 16.36 -4.08
C ILE A 196 -11.99 15.91 -2.62
N MET A 197 -10.81 15.42 -2.21
CA MET A 197 -10.59 14.98 -0.84
C MET A 197 -10.74 16.13 0.16
N GLY A 198 -10.32 17.34 -0.19
CA GLY A 198 -10.40 18.52 0.67
C GLY A 198 -11.80 19.07 0.85
N GLU A 199 -12.63 19.04 -0.20
CA GLU A 199 -14.05 19.44 -0.18
C GLU A 199 -14.87 18.47 0.66
N TRP A 200 -14.67 17.15 0.46
CA TRP A 200 -15.36 16.16 1.26
C TRP A 200 -14.98 16.25 2.74
N LEU A 201 -13.68 16.41 3.02
CA LEU A 201 -13.18 16.66 4.37
C LEU A 201 -13.80 17.90 5.01
N ASP A 202 -14.10 18.94 4.21
CA ASP A 202 -14.76 20.15 4.69
C ASP A 202 -16.21 19.90 5.10
N GLN A 203 -16.96 19.24 4.22
CA GLN A 203 -18.37 18.92 4.44
C GLN A 203 -18.56 18.09 5.72
N GLU A 204 -17.62 17.19 5.99
CA GLU A 204 -17.64 16.32 7.18
C GLU A 204 -16.93 16.93 8.40
N ALA A 205 -16.22 18.05 8.27
CA ALA A 205 -15.45 18.62 9.39
C ALA A 205 -16.31 18.92 10.62
N GLY A 206 -17.57 19.31 10.40
CA GLY A 206 -18.54 19.59 11.46
C GLY A 206 -19.15 18.35 12.12
N SER A 207 -19.07 17.18 11.49
CA SER A 207 -19.60 15.91 12.01
C SER A 207 -18.56 15.13 12.84
N LEU A 208 -17.30 15.57 12.82
CA LEU A 208 -16.20 14.89 13.52
C LEU A 208 -16.21 15.14 15.02
N SER A 209 -16.28 14.05 15.79
CA SER A 209 -16.08 14.14 17.24
C SER A 209 -14.60 14.38 17.58
N VAL A 210 -14.35 15.24 18.58
CA VAL A 210 -13.00 15.49 19.11
C VAL A 210 -12.29 14.20 19.55
N PRO A 211 -12.95 13.25 20.27
CA PRO A 211 -12.33 11.98 20.63
C PRO A 211 -11.86 11.17 19.41
N PHE A 212 -12.65 11.13 18.33
CA PHE A 212 -12.30 10.42 17.11
C PHE A 212 -11.05 11.02 16.46
N VAL A 213 -10.97 12.35 16.35
CA VAL A 213 -9.77 13.03 15.81
C VAL A 213 -8.56 12.78 16.71
N LEU A 214 -8.71 12.87 18.04
CA LEU A 214 -7.61 12.67 18.99
C LEU A 214 -7.06 11.24 19.02
N ALA A 215 -7.88 10.23 18.68
CA ALA A 215 -7.46 8.84 18.59
C ALA A 215 -6.57 8.55 17.36
N MET A 216 -6.54 9.44 16.37
CA MET A 216 -5.71 9.28 15.17
C MET A 216 -4.23 9.53 15.45
N ASP A 217 -3.38 8.92 14.61
CA ASP A 217 -1.94 9.19 14.59
C ASP A 217 -1.65 10.70 14.44
N TYR A 218 -0.62 11.18 15.12
CA TYR A 218 -0.24 12.59 15.14
C TYR A 218 -0.03 13.17 13.73
N GLU A 219 0.60 12.43 12.82
CA GLU A 219 0.88 12.93 11.47
C GLU A 219 -0.39 12.96 10.60
N VAL A 220 -1.35 12.08 10.87
CA VAL A 220 -2.69 12.12 10.25
C VAL A 220 -3.43 13.37 10.70
N ARG A 221 -3.52 13.63 12.02
CA ARG A 221 -4.14 14.84 12.58
C ARG A 221 -3.52 16.12 12.00
N LYS A 222 -2.20 16.17 11.93
CA LYS A 222 -1.44 17.29 11.37
C LYS A 222 -1.74 17.51 9.88
N SER A 223 -1.89 16.44 9.11
CA SER A 223 -2.24 16.52 7.70
C SER A 223 -3.66 17.07 7.54
N ILE A 224 -4.63 16.52 8.27
CA ILE A 224 -6.02 17.01 8.29
C ILE A 224 -6.07 18.51 8.64
N TYR A 225 -5.36 18.92 9.69
CA TYR A 225 -5.29 20.33 10.10
C TYR A 225 -4.76 21.23 8.98
N ARG A 226 -3.69 20.81 8.28
CA ARG A 226 -3.13 21.57 7.16
C ARG A 226 -4.12 21.70 6.00
N PHE A 227 -4.90 20.66 5.71
CA PHE A 227 -5.90 20.72 4.65
C PHE A 227 -7.08 21.62 5.00
N LEU A 228 -7.62 21.49 6.21
CA LEU A 228 -8.75 22.30 6.68
C LEU A 228 -8.38 23.78 6.87
N PHE A 229 -7.20 24.05 7.45
CA PHE A 229 -6.86 25.40 7.93
C PHE A 229 -5.67 26.04 7.24
N GLY A 230 -4.78 25.25 6.61
CA GLY A 230 -3.59 25.75 5.93
C GLY A 230 -3.88 26.51 4.63
N GLY A 231 -5.03 26.24 3.99
CA GLY A 231 -5.51 26.97 2.80
C GLY A 231 -6.59 28.03 3.08
N ARG A 232 -7.41 27.85 4.12
CA ARG A 232 -8.66 28.62 4.32
C ARG A 232 -8.58 29.86 5.21
N ARG A 233 -7.40 30.21 5.73
CA ARG A 233 -7.21 31.44 6.53
C ARG A 233 -6.43 32.57 5.82
N ARG A 234 -6.36 32.59 4.50
CA ARG A 234 -5.87 33.77 3.75
C ARG A 234 -6.92 34.52 2.93
N ARG A 235 -8.12 33.98 2.69
CA ARG A 235 -9.17 34.69 1.94
C ARG A 235 -10.33 35.21 2.78
N ASN A 236 -10.73 34.54 3.88
CA ASN A 236 -11.99 34.89 4.55
C ASN A 236 -11.83 35.49 5.97
N LEU A 237 -10.61 35.78 6.43
CA LEU A 237 -10.38 36.51 7.70
C LEU A 237 -10.04 38.00 7.50
N LEU A 238 -10.01 38.47 6.25
CA LEU A 238 -9.80 39.88 5.91
C LEU A 238 -11.08 40.60 5.46
N GLU A 239 -12.21 39.89 5.32
CA GLU A 239 -13.50 40.47 4.90
C GLU A 239 -14.58 40.43 6.00
N VAL A 240 -14.22 40.04 7.22
CA VAL A 240 -15.13 40.13 8.37
C VAL A 240 -14.42 40.81 9.53
N SER A 241 -14.14 42.10 9.35
CA SER A 241 -14.07 43.05 10.45
C SER A 241 -14.97 44.24 10.06
N PRO A 242 -15.99 44.59 10.85
CA PRO A 242 -16.75 45.83 10.67
C PRO A 242 -15.87 47.07 10.88
#